data_AF-A0A925ZJT9-F1
#
_entry.id   AF-A0A925ZJT9-F1
#
_cell.length_a   1.000
_cell.length_b   1.000
_cell.length_c   1.000
_cell.angle_alpha   90.00
_cell.angle_beta   90.00
_cell.angle_gamma   90.00
#
_symmetry.space_group_name_H-M   'P 1'
#
loop_
_entity.id
_entity.type
_entity.pdbx_description
1 polymer ?
#
loop_
_entity_poly.entity_id
_entity_poly.type
_entity_poly.pdbx_seq_one_letter_code
_entity_poly.pdbx_strand_id
1 'polypeptide(L)'
;MNFFRRAVLAPLFALAASMAFSQAVEFAPREVLVKFRGTASVAANYARIANSAVGAQTIRQIARINVDRIRIPAGMPIDDALSYYGGLSTVEYAEPNAVKQKYYIPNDPRWASQYGPVKVKAPEAWNITKGNASVIIAIIDDGIAASHEDLDAKRVPGFDFSDNDGDPNTTEDHGTHCAGIAAAHTDNGKGVAGTGFNSRIMPLKIFPNATAATSAAAIIHAADNGVKVISMSYGGGFESVTEKNAVNYAWGKNVVLLAAAGNGGNQTKGYPAAFDKVIAVGSTTSADLRYDGSTFGVDWVDVGAPGVNIESTINGGYAQFTGTSMACPMAAGVVSLLWAQALPGTTNTQIRAALENTTDPIANGGFKNGRINAFKACQSLDPGSADISNATAVALWTGSGISGGATDLGATDVNFVAVTTSQSTLGQLGGVVVDFAFTVSPTNLREANAYIEANAPAGSTGQLYLWDYVSNKFVLIKAFAVQATGVKREKIILPLNLSRYVSGGNLRAGIRAIGPNRSPGVWKGGPFDFKIGFAQISTRPVN
;
A
#
# COMPACT_ATOMS: atom_id res chain seq x y z
N MET A 1 20.02 -20.67 71.28
CA MET A 1 20.44 -21.59 70.20
C MET A 1 19.25 -21.82 69.28
N ASN A 2 19.44 -21.53 67.98
CA ASN A 2 18.60 -21.86 66.80
C ASN A 2 17.18 -21.25 66.73
N PHE A 3 16.99 -20.13 65.99
CA PHE A 3 16.66 -20.04 64.56
C PHE A 3 15.44 -20.88 64.12
N PHE A 4 14.29 -20.24 63.85
CA PHE A 4 13.81 -19.96 62.49
C PHE A 4 12.55 -19.07 62.49
N ARG A 5 12.39 -18.34 61.38
CA ARG A 5 11.62 -17.13 61.12
C ARG A 5 10.09 -17.29 61.22
N ARG A 6 9.43 -16.33 61.88
CA ARG A 6 7.99 -16.06 61.69
C ARG A 6 7.81 -15.16 60.45
N ALA A 7 7.01 -15.65 59.51
CA ALA A 7 6.48 -14.89 58.40
C ALA A 7 5.53 -13.80 58.92
N VAL A 8 5.69 -12.57 58.44
CA VAL A 8 4.71 -11.50 58.59
C VAL A 8 4.12 -11.24 57.20
N LEU A 9 2.79 -11.33 57.11
CA LEU A 9 2.00 -11.06 55.92
C LEU A 9 2.29 -9.66 55.37
N ALA A 10 2.54 -9.58 54.07
CA ALA A 10 2.37 -8.36 53.27
C ALA A 10 1.26 -8.63 52.23
N PRO A 11 0.34 -7.69 51.99
CA PRO A 11 -0.81 -7.92 51.12
C PRO A 11 -0.37 -8.03 49.66
N LEU A 12 -0.79 -9.11 48.99
CA LEU A 12 -0.70 -9.27 47.54
C LEU A 12 -1.59 -8.19 46.87
N PHE A 13 -0.97 -7.15 46.34
CA PHE A 13 -1.50 -6.48 45.15
C PHE A 13 -1.05 -7.31 43.94
N ALA A 14 -1.95 -8.16 43.44
CA ALA A 14 -1.76 -8.84 42.18
C ALA A 14 -1.70 -7.79 41.07
N LEU A 15 -0.48 -7.55 40.56
CA LEU A 15 -0.23 -6.78 39.37
C LEU A 15 -0.92 -7.50 38.21
N ALA A 16 -2.02 -6.95 37.72
CA ALA A 16 -2.60 -7.36 36.45
C ALA A 16 -1.52 -7.19 35.38
N ALA A 17 -0.99 -8.31 34.89
CA ALA A 17 -0.09 -8.31 33.74
C ALA A 17 -0.91 -7.84 32.53
N SER A 18 -0.79 -6.56 32.20
CA SER A 18 -1.23 -6.02 30.92
C SER A 18 -0.45 -6.77 29.83
N MET A 19 -1.13 -7.64 29.09
CA MET A 19 -0.63 -8.15 27.82
C MET A 19 -0.45 -6.96 26.88
N ALA A 20 0.78 -6.46 26.81
CA ALA A 20 1.15 -5.47 25.82
C ALA A 20 1.09 -6.14 24.44
N PHE A 21 0.11 -5.76 23.65
CA PHE A 21 0.09 -6.00 22.22
C PHE A 21 1.38 -5.44 21.62
N SER A 22 2.31 -6.31 21.21
CA SER A 22 3.44 -5.89 20.38
C SER A 22 2.90 -5.63 18.97
N GLN A 23 2.45 -4.41 18.72
CA GLN A 23 2.40 -3.90 17.35
C GLN A 23 3.84 -3.76 16.88
N ALA A 24 4.20 -4.37 15.74
CA ALA A 24 5.48 -4.10 15.11
C ALA A 24 5.57 -2.58 14.86
N VAL A 25 6.47 -1.91 15.57
CA VAL A 25 6.65 -0.47 15.47
C VAL A 25 7.39 -0.19 14.16
N GLU A 26 6.75 0.53 13.24
CA GLU A 26 7.39 1.01 12.02
C GLU A 26 8.32 2.18 12.35
N PHE A 27 9.53 2.16 11.81
CA PHE A 27 10.53 3.21 12.01
C PHE A 27 10.76 3.98 10.71
N ALA A 28 11.01 5.28 10.82
CA ALA A 28 11.34 6.12 9.68
C ALA A 28 12.62 5.57 9.03
N PRO A 29 12.59 5.32 7.70
CA PRO A 29 13.70 4.67 7.03
C PRO A 29 14.95 5.53 7.17
N ARG A 30 16.05 4.89 7.59
CA ARG A 30 17.36 5.51 7.75
C ARG A 30 17.38 6.68 8.74
N GLU A 31 16.55 6.65 9.77
CA GLU A 31 16.55 7.69 10.80
C GLU A 31 16.64 7.12 12.22
N VAL A 32 17.53 7.71 13.00
CA VAL A 32 17.67 7.47 14.43
C VAL A 32 17.55 8.79 15.20
N LEU A 33 17.13 8.69 16.46
CA LEU A 33 17.12 9.79 17.41
C LEU A 33 18.27 9.55 18.39
N VAL A 34 19.18 10.51 18.50
CA VAL A 34 20.36 10.38 19.38
C VAL A 34 20.43 11.58 20.30
N LYS A 35 20.56 11.31 21.61
CA LYS A 35 20.81 12.33 22.62
C LYS A 35 22.29 12.30 23.00
N PHE A 36 23.03 13.34 22.64
CA PHE A 36 24.43 13.49 23.06
C PHE A 36 24.51 14.16 24.44
N ARG A 37 25.46 13.71 25.26
CA ARG A 37 25.71 14.24 26.60
C ARG A 37 26.31 15.65 26.54
N GLY A 38 25.99 16.48 27.53
CA GLY A 38 26.58 17.81 27.72
C GLY A 38 25.64 18.97 27.39
N THR A 39 26.19 20.18 27.42
CA THR A 39 25.47 21.39 26.99
C THR A 39 25.20 21.36 25.49
N ALA A 40 24.26 22.17 24.99
CA ALA A 40 23.90 22.18 23.57
C ALA A 40 25.11 22.34 22.63
N SER A 41 26.08 23.18 22.99
CA SER A 41 27.32 23.39 22.21
C SER A 41 28.26 22.18 22.25
N VAL A 42 28.37 21.51 23.40
CA VAL A 42 29.16 20.29 23.56
C VAL A 42 28.52 19.11 22.81
N ALA A 43 27.21 18.93 22.97
CA ALA A 43 26.42 17.93 22.26
C ALA A 43 26.53 18.09 20.74
N ALA A 44 26.45 19.32 20.22
CA ALA A 44 26.62 19.60 18.79
C ALA A 44 28.02 19.21 18.26
N ASN A 45 29.07 19.41 19.05
CA ASN A 45 30.43 18.98 18.68
C ASN A 45 30.54 17.45 18.67
N TYR A 46 29.97 16.76 19.66
CA TYR A 46 29.92 15.29 19.69
C TYR A 46 29.13 14.73 18.51
N ALA A 47 27.96 15.30 18.21
CA ALA A 47 27.16 14.92 17.06
C ALA A 47 27.94 15.06 15.75
N ARG A 48 28.62 16.19 15.54
CA ARG A 48 29.44 16.41 14.33
C ARG A 48 30.52 15.34 14.17
N ILE A 49 31.26 15.02 15.23
CA ILE A 49 32.34 14.04 15.19
C ILE A 49 31.78 12.63 14.93
N ALA A 50 30.79 12.21 15.73
CA ALA A 50 30.18 10.89 15.60
C ALA A 50 29.55 10.69 14.21
N ASN A 51 28.82 11.69 13.71
CA ASN A 51 28.16 11.60 12.41
C ASN A 51 29.18 11.52 11.27
N SER A 52 30.28 12.28 11.34
CA SER A 52 31.33 12.25 10.31
C SER A 52 32.01 10.88 10.18
N ALA A 53 32.15 10.14 11.28
CA ALA A 53 32.81 8.84 11.29
C ALA A 53 32.04 7.74 10.54
N VAL A 54 30.72 7.90 10.43
CA VAL A 54 29.83 6.96 9.73
C VAL A 54 29.17 7.55 8.49
N GLY A 55 29.46 8.81 8.13
CA GLY A 55 28.80 9.49 7.00
C GLY A 55 27.31 9.79 7.24
N ALA A 56 26.88 9.88 8.49
CA ALA A 56 25.53 10.28 8.88
C ALA A 56 25.38 11.81 8.89
N GLN A 57 24.14 12.30 8.93
CA GLN A 57 23.84 13.74 8.93
C GLN A 57 22.76 14.10 9.93
N THR A 58 22.97 15.16 10.71
CA THR A 58 21.91 15.74 11.54
C THR A 58 20.89 16.43 10.65
N ILE A 59 19.67 15.90 10.62
CA ILE A 59 18.55 16.51 9.89
C ILE A 59 18.03 17.72 10.67
N ARG A 60 17.83 17.54 11.99
CA ARG A 60 17.23 18.55 12.86
C ARG A 60 17.54 18.22 14.32
N GLN A 61 17.73 19.27 15.12
CA GLN A 61 17.75 19.15 16.57
C GLN A 61 16.39 19.48 17.19
N ILE A 62 16.00 18.70 18.19
CA ILE A 62 14.89 18.96 19.11
C ILE A 62 15.47 19.68 20.33
N ALA A 63 15.78 20.95 20.16
CA ALA A 63 16.64 21.73 21.06
C ALA A 63 16.21 21.73 22.54
N ARG A 64 14.90 21.69 22.84
CA ARG A 64 14.40 21.69 24.23
C ARG A 64 14.73 20.41 25.00
N ILE A 65 15.03 19.32 24.30
CA ILE A 65 15.39 18.03 24.92
C ILE A 65 16.78 17.54 24.47
N ASN A 66 17.54 18.33 23.71
CA ASN A 66 18.88 18.01 23.20
C ASN A 66 18.95 16.68 22.45
N VAL A 67 17.96 16.40 21.59
CA VAL A 67 17.93 15.18 20.75
C VAL A 67 18.16 15.58 19.30
N ASP A 68 19.08 14.89 18.64
CA ASP A 68 19.32 15.03 17.21
C ASP A 68 18.57 13.94 16.45
N ARG A 69 17.76 14.37 15.46
CA ARG A 69 17.22 13.50 14.43
C ARG A 69 18.29 13.35 13.36
N ILE A 70 18.83 12.14 13.22
CA ILE A 70 19.98 11.84 12.38
C ILE A 70 19.56 10.92 11.24
N ARG A 71 19.99 11.27 10.03
CA ARG A 71 19.91 10.41 8.84
C ARG A 71 21.16 9.55 8.72
N ILE A 72 20.99 8.24 8.64
CA ILE A 72 22.11 7.30 8.45
C ILE A 72 22.35 7.00 6.95
N PRO A 73 23.56 6.55 6.56
CA PRO A 73 23.87 6.20 5.17
C PRO A 73 22.98 5.09 4.60
N ALA A 74 22.89 5.02 3.27
CA ALA A 74 21.98 4.11 2.57
C ALA A 74 22.30 2.61 2.79
N GLY A 75 23.55 2.28 3.12
CA GLY A 75 23.99 0.91 3.38
C GLY A 75 24.11 0.55 4.85
N MET A 76 23.68 1.40 5.78
CA MET A 76 23.78 1.14 7.22
C MET A 76 22.43 0.64 7.77
N PRO A 77 22.33 -0.62 8.26
CA PRO A 77 21.16 -1.09 8.98
C PRO A 77 20.86 -0.24 10.22
N ILE A 78 19.58 -0.11 10.60
CA ILE A 78 19.17 0.63 11.80
C ILE A 78 19.85 0.03 13.05
N ASP A 79 19.86 -1.30 13.19
CA ASP A 79 20.46 -1.97 14.36
C ASP A 79 21.97 -1.69 14.48
N ASP A 80 22.68 -1.60 13.35
CA ASP A 80 24.09 -1.23 13.33
C ASP A 80 24.30 0.23 13.74
N ALA A 81 23.41 1.13 13.32
CA ALA A 81 23.44 2.53 13.75
C ALA A 81 23.18 2.67 15.25
N LEU A 82 22.18 1.94 15.78
CA LEU A 82 21.88 1.93 17.22
C LEU A 82 23.04 1.37 18.03
N SER A 83 23.69 0.32 17.54
CA SER A 83 24.88 -0.26 18.16
C SER A 83 26.06 0.72 18.16
N TYR A 84 26.29 1.38 17.02
CA TYR A 84 27.33 2.39 16.87
C TYR A 84 27.15 3.56 17.84
N TYR A 85 26.01 4.25 17.81
CA TYR A 85 25.76 5.39 18.68
C TYR A 85 25.63 4.99 20.15
N GLY A 86 25.00 3.85 20.44
CA GLY A 86 24.87 3.32 21.80
C GLY A 86 26.20 2.95 22.46
N GLY A 87 27.24 2.67 21.67
CA GLY A 87 28.59 2.39 22.15
C GLY A 87 29.43 3.62 22.49
N LEU A 88 28.99 4.84 22.12
CA LEU A 88 29.75 6.06 22.36
C LEU A 88 29.52 6.59 23.78
N SER A 89 30.60 6.82 24.54
CA SER A 89 30.52 7.42 25.88
C SER A 89 29.92 8.83 25.89
N THR A 90 29.95 9.51 24.74
CA THR A 90 29.35 10.84 24.52
C THR A 90 27.85 10.80 24.24
N VAL A 91 27.25 9.62 24.11
CA VAL A 91 25.82 9.41 23.85
C VAL A 91 25.11 9.01 25.15
N GLU A 92 23.96 9.61 25.40
CA GLU A 92 23.08 9.26 26.51
C GLU A 92 22.13 8.14 26.10
N TYR A 93 21.53 8.25 24.93
CA TYR A 93 20.78 7.18 24.28
C TYR A 93 20.75 7.36 22.76
N ALA A 94 20.55 6.25 22.07
CA ALA A 94 20.19 6.19 20.65
C ALA A 94 18.97 5.27 20.51
N GLU A 95 17.96 5.73 19.78
CA GLU A 95 16.73 4.98 19.55
C GLU A 95 16.27 5.13 18.09
N PRO A 96 15.51 4.18 17.55
CA PRO A 96 14.98 4.29 16.21
C PRO A 96 13.86 5.34 16.15
N ASN A 97 13.75 6.08 15.04
CA ASN A 97 12.72 7.12 14.90
C ASN A 97 11.36 6.51 14.53
N ALA A 98 10.54 6.15 15.53
CA ALA A 98 9.23 5.51 15.30
C ALA A 98 8.24 6.41 14.55
N VAL A 99 7.65 5.88 13.48
CA VAL A 99 6.58 6.55 12.73
C VAL A 99 5.32 6.59 13.59
N LYS A 100 4.69 7.76 13.68
CA LYS A 100 3.36 7.91 14.27
C LYS A 100 2.32 7.86 13.16
N GLN A 101 1.38 6.93 13.23
CA GLN A 101 0.26 6.84 12.30
C GLN A 101 -1.02 7.41 12.95
N LYS A 102 -1.84 8.10 12.16
CA LYS A 102 -3.22 8.41 12.58
C LYS A 102 -4.04 7.14 12.42
N TYR A 103 -4.83 6.77 13.43
CA TYR A 103 -5.81 5.71 13.27
C TYR A 103 -6.86 6.17 12.26
N TYR A 104 -6.85 5.55 11.08
CA TYR A 104 -7.90 5.79 10.10
C TYR A 104 -9.18 5.08 10.58
N ILE A 105 -10.27 5.82 10.65
CA ILE A 105 -11.58 5.35 11.11
C ILE A 105 -12.55 5.64 9.96
N PRO A 106 -13.15 4.61 9.33
CA PRO A 106 -14.19 4.80 8.34
C PRO A 106 -15.38 5.58 8.91
N ASN A 107 -16.08 6.33 8.07
CA ASN A 107 -17.25 7.12 8.49
C ASN A 107 -18.56 6.30 8.59
N ASP A 108 -18.48 4.99 8.38
CA ASP A 108 -19.58 4.02 8.39
C ASP A 108 -20.19 3.89 9.81
N PRO A 109 -21.50 4.16 10.01
CA PRO A 109 -22.13 4.19 11.33
C PRO A 109 -22.05 2.90 12.14
N ARG A 110 -21.88 1.74 11.50
CA ARG A 110 -21.75 0.44 12.19
C ARG A 110 -20.30 0.00 12.41
N TRP A 111 -19.32 0.82 12.05
CA TRP A 111 -17.90 0.49 12.21
C TRP A 111 -17.52 0.07 13.64
N ALA A 112 -18.13 0.69 14.65
CA ALA A 112 -17.90 0.33 16.06
C ALA A 112 -18.21 -1.15 16.39
N SER A 113 -19.06 -1.80 15.59
CA SER A 113 -19.41 -3.23 15.72
C SER A 113 -18.48 -4.14 14.89
N GLN A 114 -17.58 -3.59 14.07
CA GLN A 114 -16.73 -4.34 13.14
C GLN A 114 -15.31 -4.58 13.69
N TYR A 115 -15.17 -5.52 14.62
CA TYR A 115 -13.84 -5.86 15.14
C TYR A 115 -12.95 -6.58 14.11
N GLY A 116 -13.56 -7.28 13.13
CA GLY A 116 -12.86 -8.14 12.19
C GLY A 116 -11.82 -7.40 11.32
N PRO A 117 -12.22 -6.36 10.56
CA PRO A 117 -11.29 -5.53 9.80
C PRO A 117 -10.15 -4.93 10.66
N VAL A 118 -10.45 -4.52 11.89
CA VAL A 118 -9.44 -4.03 12.85
C VAL A 118 -8.44 -5.14 13.23
N LYS A 119 -8.93 -6.36 13.48
CA LYS A 119 -8.10 -7.50 13.87
C LYS A 119 -7.11 -7.91 12.76
N VAL A 120 -7.52 -7.81 11.51
CA VAL A 120 -6.65 -8.10 10.34
C VAL A 120 -5.86 -6.89 9.88
N LYS A 121 -5.82 -5.78 10.64
CA LYS A 121 -5.03 -4.59 10.28
C LYS A 121 -5.44 -3.91 8.97
N ALA A 122 -6.73 -3.98 8.63
CA ALA A 122 -7.26 -3.33 7.44
C ALA A 122 -7.13 -1.79 7.48
N PRO A 123 -7.40 -1.08 8.59
CA PRO A 123 -7.19 0.37 8.66
C PRO A 123 -5.76 0.82 8.35
N GLU A 124 -4.77 0.09 8.86
CA GLU A 124 -3.37 0.34 8.56
C GLU A 124 -3.05 0.03 7.09
N ALA A 125 -3.63 -1.04 6.51
CA ALA A 125 -3.50 -1.36 5.09
C ALA A 125 -4.13 -0.28 4.18
N TRP A 126 -5.26 0.32 4.60
CA TRP A 126 -5.95 1.36 3.85
C TRP A 126 -5.16 2.67 3.78
N ASN A 127 -4.16 2.88 4.66
CA ASN A 127 -3.18 3.95 4.53
C ASN A 127 -2.15 3.69 3.40
N ILE A 128 -2.00 2.44 2.95
CA ILE A 128 -1.15 2.06 1.81
C ILE A 128 -1.99 2.08 0.52
N THR A 129 -3.13 1.39 0.54
CA THR A 129 -4.07 1.34 -0.58
C THR A 129 -5.49 1.15 -0.10
N LYS A 130 -6.41 1.97 -0.62
CA LYS A 130 -7.87 1.81 -0.41
C LYS A 130 -8.50 0.86 -1.43
N GLY A 131 -7.72 0.04 -2.14
CA GLY A 131 -8.23 -0.81 -3.21
C GLY A 131 -8.50 -0.03 -4.50
N ASN A 132 -9.04 -0.71 -5.52
CA ASN A 132 -9.35 -0.12 -6.82
C ASN A 132 -10.61 -0.77 -7.40
N ALA A 133 -11.53 0.03 -7.94
CA ALA A 133 -12.76 -0.47 -8.57
C ALA A 133 -12.51 -1.39 -9.79
N SER A 134 -11.32 -1.35 -10.40
CA SER A 134 -10.92 -2.30 -11.45
C SER A 134 -10.65 -3.71 -10.91
N VAL A 135 -10.45 -3.87 -9.60
CA VAL A 135 -10.28 -5.17 -8.96
C VAL A 135 -11.66 -5.69 -8.55
N ILE A 136 -12.07 -6.77 -9.19
CA ILE A 136 -13.37 -7.40 -8.99
C ILE A 136 -13.17 -8.67 -8.16
N ILE A 137 -14.01 -8.83 -7.13
CA ILE A 137 -14.13 -10.02 -6.29
C ILE A 137 -15.42 -10.75 -6.70
N ALA A 138 -15.30 -11.95 -7.24
CA ALA A 138 -16.47 -12.81 -7.45
C ALA A 138 -16.88 -13.46 -6.13
N ILE A 139 -18.16 -13.34 -5.80
CA ILE A 139 -18.79 -13.99 -4.64
C ILE A 139 -19.66 -15.11 -5.19
N ILE A 140 -19.20 -16.36 -5.05
CA ILE A 140 -19.96 -17.55 -5.48
C ILE A 140 -20.75 -18.06 -4.28
N ASP A 141 -22.07 -17.83 -4.26
CA ASP A 141 -22.92 -18.04 -3.08
C ASP A 141 -24.42 -18.19 -3.44
N ASP A 142 -25.34 -17.80 -2.55
CA ASP A 142 -26.80 -17.78 -2.75
C ASP A 142 -27.35 -16.54 -3.49
N GLY A 143 -26.45 -15.70 -4.00
CA GLY A 143 -26.76 -14.44 -4.68
C GLY A 143 -26.39 -13.22 -3.84
N ILE A 144 -26.73 -12.03 -4.34
CA ILE A 144 -26.55 -10.77 -3.58
C ILE A 144 -27.82 -9.94 -3.75
N ALA A 145 -28.32 -9.34 -2.67
CA ALA A 145 -29.43 -8.39 -2.73
C ALA A 145 -29.05 -7.17 -3.59
N ALA A 146 -29.79 -6.92 -4.67
CA ALA A 146 -29.47 -5.89 -5.67
C ALA A 146 -29.70 -4.46 -5.18
N SER A 147 -30.65 -4.26 -4.29
CA SER A 147 -31.03 -2.94 -3.78
C SER A 147 -30.43 -2.62 -2.41
N HIS A 148 -29.42 -3.37 -1.95
CA HIS A 148 -28.78 -3.08 -0.68
C HIS A 148 -27.94 -1.80 -0.80
N GLU A 149 -28.22 -0.82 0.07
CA GLU A 149 -27.66 0.55 -0.04
C GLU A 149 -26.15 0.67 0.07
N ASP A 150 -25.51 -0.40 0.54
CA ASP A 150 -24.07 -0.50 0.76
C ASP A 150 -23.35 -1.35 -0.30
N LEU A 151 -24.11 -1.94 -1.24
CA LEU A 151 -23.60 -2.89 -2.25
C LEU A 151 -24.00 -2.53 -3.68
N ASP A 152 -25.11 -1.82 -3.88
CA ASP A 152 -25.68 -1.51 -5.19
C ASP A 152 -24.65 -0.87 -6.15
N ALA A 153 -23.92 0.14 -5.69
CA ALA A 153 -22.89 0.84 -6.47
C ALA A 153 -21.57 0.05 -6.60
N LYS A 154 -21.43 -1.07 -5.88
CA LYS A 154 -20.24 -1.93 -5.88
C LYS A 154 -20.37 -3.10 -6.84
N ARG A 155 -21.59 -3.41 -7.27
CA ARG A 155 -21.87 -4.55 -8.13
C ARG A 155 -21.43 -4.32 -9.57
N VAL A 156 -20.91 -5.38 -10.17
CA VAL A 156 -20.85 -5.55 -11.63
C VAL A 156 -21.86 -6.61 -12.05
N PRO A 157 -22.19 -6.74 -13.36
CA PRO A 157 -23.03 -7.83 -13.83
C PRO A 157 -22.53 -9.20 -13.36
N GLY A 158 -23.47 -10.06 -13.02
CA GLY A 158 -23.22 -11.42 -12.54
C GLY A 158 -24.15 -12.41 -13.24
N PHE A 159 -24.28 -13.62 -12.68
CA PHE A 159 -25.08 -14.68 -13.29
C PHE A 159 -25.65 -15.62 -12.23
N ASP A 160 -26.87 -16.12 -12.45
CA ASP A 160 -27.49 -17.15 -11.63
C ASP A 160 -27.35 -18.52 -12.32
N PHE A 161 -26.51 -19.38 -11.76
CA PHE A 161 -26.34 -20.76 -12.20
C PHE A 161 -27.32 -21.74 -11.52
N SER A 162 -28.02 -21.31 -10.48
CA SER A 162 -29.09 -22.08 -9.84
C SER A 162 -30.33 -22.14 -10.74
N ASP A 163 -30.70 -20.99 -11.30
CA ASP A 163 -31.89 -20.84 -12.15
C ASP A 163 -31.54 -20.64 -13.64
N ASN A 164 -30.24 -20.52 -13.94
CA ASN A 164 -29.64 -20.40 -15.27
C ASN A 164 -30.11 -19.15 -16.05
N ASP A 165 -30.01 -17.98 -15.41
CA ASP A 165 -30.31 -16.68 -16.00
C ASP A 165 -29.33 -15.57 -15.57
N GLY A 166 -29.55 -14.35 -16.05
CA GLY A 166 -28.70 -13.19 -15.78
C GLY A 166 -29.00 -12.45 -14.48
N ASP A 167 -29.88 -12.95 -13.61
CA ASP A 167 -30.32 -12.27 -12.38
C ASP A 167 -29.89 -12.99 -11.10
N PRO A 168 -28.68 -12.71 -10.57
CA PRO A 168 -28.23 -13.29 -9.32
C PRO A 168 -28.75 -12.56 -8.07
N ASN A 169 -29.87 -11.84 -8.19
CA ASN A 169 -30.55 -11.24 -7.05
C ASN A 169 -31.11 -12.33 -6.13
N THR A 170 -31.16 -12.06 -4.83
CA THR A 170 -31.62 -13.04 -3.85
C THR A 170 -32.36 -12.36 -2.71
N THR A 171 -33.24 -13.13 -2.07
CA THR A 171 -33.83 -12.78 -0.77
C THR A 171 -33.07 -13.40 0.40
N GLU A 172 -32.13 -14.30 0.12
CA GLU A 172 -31.28 -14.95 1.12
C GLU A 172 -30.17 -13.99 1.61
N ASP A 173 -29.71 -14.23 2.83
CA ASP A 173 -28.81 -13.30 3.52
C ASP A 173 -27.32 -13.66 3.36
N HIS A 174 -26.97 -14.92 3.10
CA HIS A 174 -25.60 -15.40 3.30
C HIS A 174 -24.61 -14.82 2.28
N GLY A 175 -24.95 -14.82 0.98
CA GLY A 175 -24.13 -14.22 -0.07
C GLY A 175 -24.09 -12.70 0.02
N THR A 176 -25.21 -12.08 0.39
CA THR A 176 -25.28 -10.64 0.70
C THR A 176 -24.34 -10.29 1.86
N HIS A 177 -24.26 -11.12 2.90
CA HIS A 177 -23.35 -10.95 4.03
C HIS A 177 -21.89 -11.12 3.64
N CYS A 178 -21.57 -12.16 2.86
CA CYS A 178 -20.23 -12.35 2.35
C CYS A 178 -19.76 -11.18 1.47
N ALA A 179 -20.66 -10.63 0.64
CA ALA A 179 -20.35 -9.48 -0.21
C ALA A 179 -20.00 -8.21 0.60
N GLY A 180 -20.75 -7.94 1.68
CA GLY A 180 -20.47 -6.80 2.55
C GLY A 180 -19.12 -6.90 3.25
N ILE A 181 -18.77 -8.09 3.76
CA ILE A 181 -17.46 -8.32 4.39
C ILE A 181 -16.32 -8.06 3.39
N ALA A 182 -16.50 -8.54 2.15
CA ALA A 182 -15.51 -8.42 1.10
C ALA A 182 -15.33 -6.96 0.65
N ALA A 183 -16.42 -6.25 0.34
CA ALA A 183 -16.33 -4.92 -0.27
C ALA A 183 -17.63 -4.09 -0.19
N ALA A 184 -18.32 -4.06 0.96
CA ALA A 184 -19.28 -2.98 1.26
C ALA A 184 -18.67 -1.60 0.97
N HIS A 185 -19.53 -0.62 0.68
CA HIS A 185 -19.10 0.70 0.28
C HIS A 185 -18.58 1.52 1.47
N THR A 186 -17.34 1.24 1.88
CA THR A 186 -16.63 1.97 2.92
C THR A 186 -16.60 3.49 2.64
N ASP A 187 -16.70 4.30 3.70
CA ASP A 187 -16.66 5.77 3.67
C ASP A 187 -17.88 6.47 3.02
N ASN A 188 -19.02 5.79 2.88
CA ASN A 188 -20.26 6.38 2.32
C ASN A 188 -21.22 7.01 3.36
N GLY A 189 -20.88 6.98 4.65
CA GLY A 189 -21.72 7.45 5.75
C GLY A 189 -22.91 6.54 6.07
N LYS A 190 -22.89 5.28 5.60
CA LYS A 190 -23.92 4.27 5.78
C LYS A 190 -23.28 2.96 6.26
N GLY A 191 -24.12 2.07 6.78
CA GLY A 191 -23.74 0.67 6.97
C GLY A 191 -22.38 0.36 7.58
N VAL A 192 -21.66 -0.51 6.87
CA VAL A 192 -20.45 -1.20 7.30
C VAL A 192 -19.32 -0.98 6.29
N ALA A 193 -18.09 -1.00 6.77
CA ALA A 193 -16.90 -0.96 5.92
C ALA A 193 -16.55 -2.36 5.38
N GLY A 194 -16.33 -2.47 4.07
CA GLY A 194 -15.81 -3.67 3.42
C GLY A 194 -14.28 -3.74 3.46
N THR A 195 -13.72 -4.94 3.64
CA THR A 195 -12.26 -5.12 3.79
C THR A 195 -11.48 -4.69 2.55
N GLY A 196 -12.01 -4.98 1.35
CA GLY A 196 -11.47 -4.58 0.06
C GLY A 196 -11.74 -3.12 -0.34
N PHE A 197 -12.44 -2.36 0.52
CA PHE A 197 -12.69 -0.93 0.37
C PHE A 197 -13.21 -0.56 -1.03
N ASN A 198 -12.37 -0.06 -1.95
CA ASN A 198 -12.81 0.40 -3.28
C ASN A 198 -13.06 -0.72 -4.29
N SER A 199 -12.74 -1.98 -3.98
CA SER A 199 -12.98 -3.14 -4.86
C SER A 199 -14.47 -3.30 -5.23
N ARG A 200 -14.75 -3.91 -6.38
CA ARG A 200 -16.12 -4.22 -6.82
C ARG A 200 -16.45 -5.70 -6.65
N ILE A 201 -17.73 -6.04 -6.67
CA ILE A 201 -18.24 -7.41 -6.44
C ILE A 201 -19.01 -7.93 -7.66
N MET A 202 -18.74 -9.18 -8.02
CA MET A 202 -19.48 -9.92 -9.04
C MET A 202 -20.32 -11.01 -8.36
N PRO A 203 -21.66 -10.87 -8.32
CA PRO A 203 -22.54 -11.89 -7.76
C PRO A 203 -22.62 -13.11 -8.68
N LEU A 204 -22.32 -14.30 -8.17
CA LEU A 204 -22.51 -15.56 -8.89
C LEU A 204 -23.33 -16.51 -8.02
N LYS A 205 -24.60 -16.70 -8.36
CA LYS A 205 -25.53 -17.49 -7.55
C LYS A 205 -25.47 -18.95 -7.97
N ILE A 206 -25.25 -19.86 -7.01
CA ILE A 206 -25.28 -21.32 -7.22
C ILE A 206 -26.26 -22.03 -6.29
N PHE A 207 -26.62 -21.42 -5.16
CA PHE A 207 -27.62 -21.97 -4.23
C PHE A 207 -29.03 -21.45 -4.57
N PRO A 208 -30.09 -22.26 -4.31
CA PRO A 208 -30.07 -23.52 -3.56
C PRO A 208 -29.63 -24.76 -4.35
N ASN A 209 -29.50 -24.69 -5.67
CA ASN A 209 -29.23 -25.85 -6.54
C ASN A 209 -27.72 -26.14 -6.73
N ALA A 210 -26.91 -25.92 -5.70
CA ALA A 210 -25.45 -26.00 -5.82
C ALA A 210 -24.99 -27.43 -6.11
N THR A 211 -24.17 -27.58 -7.13
CA THR A 211 -23.54 -28.85 -7.53
C THR A 211 -22.11 -28.59 -7.97
N ALA A 212 -21.31 -29.63 -8.15
CA ALA A 212 -19.99 -29.49 -8.74
C ALA A 212 -20.03 -28.87 -10.16
N ALA A 213 -21.12 -29.07 -10.90
CA ALA A 213 -21.30 -28.49 -12.24
C ALA A 213 -21.58 -26.98 -12.17
N THR A 214 -22.49 -26.54 -11.31
CA THR A 214 -22.81 -25.11 -11.15
C THR A 214 -21.64 -24.34 -10.53
N SER A 215 -20.96 -24.92 -9.54
CA SER A 215 -19.71 -24.38 -8.98
C SER A 215 -18.61 -24.23 -10.05
N ALA A 216 -18.35 -25.28 -10.83
CA ALA A 216 -17.35 -25.23 -11.90
C ALA A 216 -17.68 -24.18 -12.97
N ALA A 217 -18.95 -24.09 -13.38
CA ALA A 217 -19.40 -23.09 -14.34
C ALA A 217 -19.25 -21.65 -13.80
N ALA A 218 -19.59 -21.41 -12.53
CA ALA A 218 -19.41 -20.12 -11.89
C ALA A 218 -17.93 -19.71 -11.79
N ILE A 219 -17.05 -20.63 -11.40
CA ILE A 219 -15.60 -20.39 -11.32
C ILE A 219 -15.03 -20.01 -12.70
N ILE A 220 -15.42 -20.73 -13.76
CA ILE A 220 -15.00 -20.45 -15.14
C ILE A 220 -15.53 -19.09 -15.59
N HIS A 221 -16.82 -18.82 -15.37
CA HIS A 221 -17.45 -17.55 -15.73
C HIS A 221 -16.77 -16.37 -15.06
N ALA A 222 -16.46 -16.47 -13.77
CA ALA A 222 -15.72 -15.44 -13.04
C ALA A 222 -14.37 -15.14 -13.71
N ALA A 223 -13.58 -16.19 -13.99
CA ALA A 223 -12.27 -16.07 -14.60
C ALA A 223 -12.33 -15.52 -16.04
N ASP A 224 -13.35 -15.89 -16.81
CA ASP A 224 -13.59 -15.40 -18.17
C ASP A 224 -13.96 -13.91 -18.20
N ASN A 225 -14.65 -13.44 -17.17
CA ASN A 225 -14.99 -12.02 -16.99
C ASN A 225 -13.89 -11.21 -16.29
N GLY A 226 -12.68 -11.77 -16.16
CA GLY A 226 -11.49 -11.03 -15.77
C GLY A 226 -11.41 -10.64 -14.29
N VAL A 227 -12.16 -11.31 -13.41
CA VAL A 227 -12.03 -11.08 -11.96
C VAL A 227 -10.62 -11.42 -11.48
N LYS A 228 -10.20 -10.84 -10.36
CA LYS A 228 -8.89 -11.12 -9.76
C LYS A 228 -8.96 -11.99 -8.53
N VAL A 229 -10.14 -12.05 -7.91
CA VAL A 229 -10.39 -12.80 -6.69
C VAL A 229 -11.70 -13.56 -6.81
N ILE A 230 -11.70 -14.83 -6.42
CA ILE A 230 -12.92 -15.64 -6.27
C ILE A 230 -13.03 -16.04 -4.79
N SER A 231 -14.16 -15.75 -4.17
CA SER A 231 -14.51 -16.12 -2.79
C SER A 231 -15.63 -17.15 -2.81
N MET A 232 -15.40 -18.29 -2.17
CA MET A 232 -16.32 -19.44 -2.12
C MET A 232 -16.63 -19.78 -0.65
N SER A 233 -17.73 -19.24 -0.13
CA SER A 233 -18.14 -19.47 1.26
C SER A 233 -19.01 -20.73 1.41
N TYR A 234 -18.63 -21.80 0.71
CA TYR A 234 -19.29 -23.11 0.72
C TYR A 234 -18.26 -24.23 0.70
N GLY A 235 -18.73 -25.45 0.96
CA GLY A 235 -17.92 -26.64 0.73
C GLY A 235 -18.68 -27.95 0.92
N GLY A 236 -18.02 -29.06 0.58
CA GLY A 236 -18.54 -30.41 0.69
C GLY A 236 -17.42 -31.45 0.86
N GLY A 237 -17.81 -32.69 1.15
CA GLY A 237 -16.84 -33.78 1.42
C GLY A 237 -16.28 -34.48 0.18
N PHE A 238 -16.80 -34.19 -1.03
CA PHE A 238 -16.42 -34.90 -2.26
C PHE A 238 -15.40 -34.11 -3.09
N GLU A 239 -14.27 -34.73 -3.42
CA GLU A 239 -13.24 -34.15 -4.30
C GLU A 239 -13.66 -34.27 -5.78
N SER A 240 -14.40 -33.28 -6.28
CA SER A 240 -14.82 -33.28 -7.68
C SER A 240 -13.68 -32.93 -8.63
N VAL A 241 -13.35 -33.83 -9.55
CA VAL A 241 -12.38 -33.58 -10.63
C VAL A 241 -12.82 -32.42 -11.53
N THR A 242 -14.13 -32.28 -11.78
CA THR A 242 -14.68 -31.19 -12.59
C THR A 242 -14.46 -29.83 -11.94
N GLU A 243 -14.75 -29.72 -10.64
CA GLU A 243 -14.53 -28.47 -9.89
C GLU A 243 -13.03 -28.17 -9.76
N LYS A 244 -12.20 -29.19 -9.52
CA LYS A 244 -10.73 -29.06 -9.52
C LYS A 244 -10.19 -28.52 -10.84
N ASN A 245 -10.74 -28.97 -11.97
CA ASN A 245 -10.36 -28.48 -13.29
C ASN A 245 -10.77 -27.01 -13.51
N ALA A 246 -11.94 -26.59 -13.02
CA ALA A 246 -12.35 -25.19 -13.05
C ALA A 246 -11.45 -24.30 -12.18
N VAL A 247 -11.09 -24.75 -10.97
CA VAL A 247 -10.09 -24.09 -10.11
C VAL A 247 -8.75 -23.95 -10.84
N ASN A 248 -8.27 -25.03 -11.46
CA ASN A 248 -7.03 -25.04 -12.23
C ASN A 248 -7.06 -24.04 -13.38
N TYR A 249 -8.20 -23.94 -14.08
CA TYR A 249 -8.42 -23.02 -15.18
C TYR A 249 -8.38 -21.56 -14.71
N ALA A 250 -9.14 -21.22 -13.65
CA ALA A 250 -9.15 -19.88 -13.07
C ALA A 250 -7.76 -19.47 -12.56
N TRP A 251 -7.04 -20.38 -11.90
CA TRP A 251 -5.65 -20.14 -11.50
C TRP A 251 -4.75 -19.87 -12.72
N GLY A 252 -4.92 -20.60 -13.83
CA GLY A 252 -4.20 -20.35 -15.09
C GLY A 252 -4.49 -18.98 -15.70
N LYS A 253 -5.63 -18.36 -15.36
CA LYS A 253 -5.98 -16.98 -15.72
C LYS A 253 -5.47 -15.92 -14.74
N ASN A 254 -4.54 -16.30 -13.87
CA ASN A 254 -3.94 -15.40 -12.87
C ASN A 254 -4.94 -14.88 -11.83
N VAL A 255 -5.94 -15.72 -11.48
CA VAL A 255 -6.93 -15.45 -10.44
C VAL A 255 -6.49 -16.08 -9.12
N VAL A 256 -6.75 -15.40 -7.99
CA VAL A 256 -6.58 -15.97 -6.64
C VAL A 256 -7.94 -16.50 -6.16
N LEU A 257 -7.98 -17.74 -5.72
CA LEU A 257 -9.19 -18.41 -5.25
C LEU A 257 -9.09 -18.65 -3.74
N LEU A 258 -10.17 -18.35 -3.02
CA LEU A 258 -10.30 -18.59 -1.58
C LEU A 258 -11.58 -19.36 -1.31
N ALA A 259 -11.54 -20.29 -0.36
CA ALA A 259 -12.75 -20.96 0.11
C ALA A 259 -12.75 -21.20 1.62
N ALA A 260 -13.95 -21.25 2.20
CA ALA A 260 -14.15 -21.53 3.61
C ALA A 260 -13.70 -22.96 3.97
N ALA A 261 -12.90 -23.12 5.03
CA ALA A 261 -12.40 -24.43 5.45
C ALA A 261 -13.50 -25.37 5.98
N GLY A 262 -14.63 -24.82 6.42
CA GLY A 262 -15.77 -25.57 6.96
C GLY A 262 -16.01 -25.33 8.45
N ASN A 263 -17.20 -25.71 8.91
CA ASN A 263 -17.70 -25.40 10.26
C ASN A 263 -17.91 -26.65 11.12
N GLY A 264 -17.10 -27.69 10.91
CA GLY A 264 -17.25 -28.99 11.58
C GLY A 264 -16.40 -29.18 12.83
N GLY A 265 -15.56 -28.20 13.21
CA GLY A 265 -14.65 -28.30 14.36
C GLY A 265 -13.68 -29.49 14.32
N ASN A 266 -13.32 -29.95 13.12
CA ASN A 266 -12.51 -31.16 12.91
C ASN A 266 -11.42 -30.94 11.86
N GLN A 267 -10.66 -31.99 11.52
CA GLN A 267 -9.54 -31.92 10.58
C GLN A 267 -9.85 -32.44 9.16
N THR A 268 -11.11 -32.78 8.90
CA THR A 268 -11.53 -33.37 7.62
C THR A 268 -11.46 -32.33 6.51
N LYS A 269 -10.78 -32.68 5.41
CA LYS A 269 -10.72 -31.85 4.21
C LYS A 269 -12.12 -31.57 3.67
N GLY A 270 -12.41 -30.30 3.39
CA GLY A 270 -13.59 -29.85 2.65
C GLY A 270 -13.17 -29.27 1.31
N TYR A 271 -13.94 -29.52 0.27
CA TYR A 271 -13.72 -29.00 -1.08
C TYR A 271 -14.76 -27.93 -1.43
N PRO A 272 -14.39 -26.83 -2.13
CA PRO A 272 -13.15 -26.65 -2.87
C PRO A 272 -11.93 -26.19 -2.07
N ALA A 273 -12.07 -25.87 -0.76
CA ALA A 273 -10.98 -25.32 0.05
C ALA A 273 -9.69 -26.15 0.05
N ALA A 274 -9.80 -27.47 0.13
CA ALA A 274 -8.64 -28.36 0.19
C ALA A 274 -7.93 -28.60 -1.17
N PHE A 275 -8.35 -27.94 -2.25
CA PHE A 275 -7.59 -27.99 -3.52
C PHE A 275 -6.33 -27.13 -3.45
N ASP A 276 -5.21 -27.65 -3.96
CA ASP A 276 -3.88 -27.00 -3.87
C ASP A 276 -3.82 -25.53 -4.34
N LYS A 277 -4.69 -25.12 -5.28
CA LYS A 277 -4.74 -23.76 -5.86
C LYS A 277 -5.82 -22.87 -5.25
N VAL A 278 -6.48 -23.34 -4.20
CA VAL A 278 -7.41 -22.56 -3.37
C VAL A 278 -6.71 -22.27 -2.06
N ILE A 279 -6.88 -21.04 -1.57
CA ILE A 279 -6.46 -20.66 -0.23
C ILE A 279 -7.57 -21.07 0.72
N ALA A 280 -7.33 -22.08 1.55
CA ALA A 280 -8.28 -22.54 2.56
C ALA A 280 -8.29 -21.59 3.77
N VAL A 281 -9.46 -21.04 4.10
CA VAL A 281 -9.60 -20.01 5.14
C VAL A 281 -10.37 -20.55 6.34
N GLY A 282 -9.67 -20.68 7.48
CA GLY A 282 -10.24 -20.98 8.78
C GLY A 282 -10.76 -19.74 9.52
N SER A 283 -11.55 -19.95 10.56
CA SER A 283 -12.20 -18.89 11.34
C SER A 283 -11.50 -18.63 12.67
N THR A 284 -11.31 -17.35 13.00
CA THR A 284 -10.81 -16.88 14.30
C THR A 284 -11.84 -16.05 15.06
N THR A 285 -11.68 -15.99 16.38
CA THR A 285 -12.51 -15.20 17.31
C THR A 285 -11.92 -13.80 17.55
N SER A 286 -12.68 -12.93 18.22
CA SER A 286 -12.21 -11.61 18.66
C SER A 286 -11.06 -11.67 19.67
N ALA A 287 -10.94 -12.78 20.40
CA ALA A 287 -9.83 -13.07 21.32
C ALA A 287 -8.56 -13.57 20.61
N ASP A 288 -8.55 -13.57 19.27
CA ASP A 288 -7.45 -14.14 18.46
C ASP A 288 -7.28 -15.66 18.61
N LEU A 289 -8.39 -16.30 18.97
CA LEU A 289 -8.66 -17.72 19.04
C LEU A 289 -8.84 -18.34 17.65
N ARG A 290 -8.33 -19.53 17.29
CA ARG A 290 -9.08 -20.38 16.35
C ARG A 290 -10.47 -20.63 16.95
N TYR A 291 -11.53 -20.40 16.16
CA TYR A 291 -12.90 -20.72 16.55
C TYR A 291 -13.09 -22.24 16.64
N ASP A 292 -13.70 -22.73 17.72
CA ASP A 292 -13.87 -24.18 17.93
C ASP A 292 -14.69 -24.86 16.82
N GLY A 293 -15.67 -24.16 16.25
CA GLY A 293 -16.43 -24.66 15.10
C GLY A 293 -15.64 -24.65 13.79
N SER A 294 -14.50 -23.96 13.69
CA SER A 294 -13.68 -23.96 12.48
C SER A 294 -13.07 -25.34 12.25
N THR A 295 -13.32 -25.90 11.07
CA THR A 295 -12.46 -26.95 10.52
C THR A 295 -11.03 -26.42 10.40
N PHE A 296 -10.03 -27.27 10.63
CA PHE A 296 -8.63 -26.89 10.80
C PHE A 296 -7.67 -27.98 10.32
N GLY A 297 -6.38 -27.66 10.23
CA GLY A 297 -5.35 -28.62 9.82
C GLY A 297 -4.17 -27.89 9.22
N VAL A 298 -3.01 -27.97 9.88
CA VAL A 298 -1.79 -27.24 9.46
C VAL A 298 -1.26 -27.67 8.09
N ASP A 299 -1.69 -28.84 7.60
CA ASP A 299 -1.27 -29.36 6.30
C ASP A 299 -2.11 -28.84 5.12
N TRP A 300 -3.30 -28.29 5.37
CA TRP A 300 -4.24 -27.93 4.28
C TRP A 300 -5.06 -26.66 4.50
N VAL A 301 -5.26 -26.20 5.75
CA VAL A 301 -5.87 -24.89 6.01
C VAL A 301 -4.77 -23.84 6.05
N ASP A 302 -4.68 -23.04 4.98
CA ASP A 302 -3.55 -22.14 4.75
C ASP A 302 -3.49 -20.99 5.76
N VAL A 303 -4.62 -20.33 6.00
CA VAL A 303 -4.70 -19.11 6.82
C VAL A 303 -6.00 -19.05 7.63
N GLY A 304 -6.00 -18.22 8.68
CA GLY A 304 -7.19 -17.86 9.44
C GLY A 304 -7.62 -16.41 9.21
N ALA A 305 -8.92 -16.12 9.37
CA ALA A 305 -9.43 -14.76 9.45
C ALA A 305 -10.61 -14.67 10.43
N PRO A 306 -10.95 -13.49 10.98
CA PRO A 306 -12.10 -13.30 11.85
C PRO A 306 -13.39 -13.82 11.22
N GLY A 307 -14.10 -14.69 11.94
CA GLY A 307 -15.34 -15.29 11.46
C GLY A 307 -16.36 -15.56 12.56
N VAL A 308 -16.27 -14.91 13.72
CA VAL A 308 -17.26 -15.05 14.82
C VAL A 308 -17.90 -13.69 15.09
N ASN A 309 -19.23 -13.60 15.11
CA ASN A 309 -19.98 -12.35 15.32
C ASN A 309 -19.51 -11.22 14.39
N ILE A 310 -19.43 -11.52 13.09
CA ILE A 310 -19.01 -10.56 12.08
C ILE A 310 -20.22 -9.77 11.60
N GLU A 311 -20.24 -8.48 11.90
CA GLU A 311 -21.25 -7.53 11.40
C GLU A 311 -21.07 -7.32 9.89
N SER A 312 -22.13 -7.55 9.12
CA SER A 312 -22.18 -7.21 7.70
C SER A 312 -23.61 -7.03 7.18
N THR A 313 -23.71 -6.77 5.88
CA THR A 313 -24.96 -6.57 5.12
C THR A 313 -25.80 -7.84 5.07
N ILE A 314 -27.12 -7.71 5.11
CA ILE A 314 -28.08 -8.79 4.81
C ILE A 314 -29.18 -8.21 3.92
N ASN A 315 -30.15 -8.99 3.47
CA ASN A 315 -31.23 -8.42 2.67
C ASN A 315 -32.01 -7.37 3.49
N GLY A 316 -31.98 -6.11 3.02
CA GLY A 316 -32.67 -4.99 3.66
C GLY A 316 -32.07 -4.52 5.00
N GLY A 317 -30.86 -4.93 5.38
CA GLY A 317 -30.29 -4.50 6.66
C GLY A 317 -28.89 -5.03 6.96
N TYR A 318 -28.59 -5.21 8.25
CA TYR A 318 -27.28 -5.65 8.72
C TYR A 318 -27.43 -6.61 9.90
N ALA A 319 -26.57 -7.63 9.96
CA ALA A 319 -26.58 -8.62 11.03
C ALA A 319 -25.19 -9.21 11.30
N GLN A 320 -25.07 -9.93 12.41
CA GLN A 320 -23.87 -10.66 12.79
C GLN A 320 -23.99 -12.14 12.50
N PHE A 321 -23.11 -12.68 11.65
CA PHE A 321 -23.01 -14.12 11.41
C PHE A 321 -21.68 -14.69 11.92
N THR A 322 -21.66 -16.01 12.11
CA THR A 322 -20.51 -16.77 12.58
C THR A 322 -20.27 -17.97 11.66
N GLY A 323 -19.04 -18.12 11.20
CA GLY A 323 -18.57 -19.25 10.40
C GLY A 323 -17.29 -18.93 9.63
N THR A 324 -16.66 -19.97 9.09
CA THR A 324 -15.60 -19.85 8.08
C THR A 324 -16.07 -19.11 6.82
N SER A 325 -17.39 -19.12 6.56
CA SER A 325 -18.04 -18.31 5.53
C SER A 325 -17.85 -16.80 5.71
N MET A 326 -17.66 -16.29 6.93
CA MET A 326 -17.39 -14.86 7.17
C MET A 326 -15.89 -14.56 7.11
N ALA A 327 -15.05 -15.54 7.45
CA ALA A 327 -13.60 -15.43 7.38
C ALA A 327 -13.10 -15.37 5.92
N CYS A 328 -13.65 -16.22 5.05
CA CYS A 328 -13.29 -16.31 3.63
C CYS A 328 -13.39 -14.97 2.86
N PRO A 329 -14.53 -14.25 2.87
CA PRO A 329 -14.68 -12.97 2.17
C PRO A 329 -13.81 -11.87 2.78
N MET A 330 -13.49 -11.94 4.08
CA MET A 330 -12.55 -11.00 4.70
C MET A 330 -11.15 -11.17 4.11
N ALA A 331 -10.69 -12.41 3.97
CA ALA A 331 -9.44 -12.73 3.28
C ALA A 331 -9.48 -12.32 1.80
N ALA A 332 -10.59 -12.56 1.11
CA ALA A 332 -10.77 -12.13 -0.28
C ALA A 332 -10.67 -10.59 -0.43
N GLY A 333 -11.23 -9.85 0.53
CA GLY A 333 -11.08 -8.40 0.61
C GLY A 333 -9.61 -7.97 0.73
N VAL A 334 -8.83 -8.62 1.61
CA VAL A 334 -7.37 -8.35 1.72
C VAL A 334 -6.65 -8.65 0.41
N VAL A 335 -6.93 -9.79 -0.23
CA VAL A 335 -6.34 -10.15 -1.53
C VAL A 335 -6.67 -9.11 -2.61
N SER A 336 -7.86 -8.52 -2.56
CA SER A 336 -8.24 -7.44 -3.50
C SER A 336 -7.40 -6.17 -3.30
N LEU A 337 -7.03 -5.83 -2.06
CA LEU A 337 -6.10 -4.72 -1.77
C LEU A 337 -4.71 -5.01 -2.36
N LEU A 338 -4.22 -6.24 -2.22
CA LEU A 338 -2.95 -6.67 -2.80
C LEU A 338 -2.96 -6.50 -4.32
N TRP A 339 -4.03 -6.94 -5.00
CA TRP A 339 -4.19 -6.74 -6.44
C TRP A 339 -4.26 -5.28 -6.85
N ALA A 340 -4.89 -4.41 -6.05
CA ALA A 340 -5.03 -2.99 -6.38
C ALA A 340 -3.68 -2.26 -6.46
N GLN A 341 -2.69 -2.71 -5.69
CA GLN A 341 -1.32 -2.18 -5.71
C GLN A 341 -0.32 -3.11 -6.41
N ALA A 342 -0.78 -4.24 -6.94
CA ALA A 342 0.08 -5.18 -7.65
C ALA A 342 0.64 -4.57 -8.94
N LEU A 343 1.87 -4.92 -9.27
CA LEU A 343 2.56 -4.42 -10.45
C LEU A 343 2.08 -5.15 -11.71
N PRO A 344 2.18 -4.53 -12.89
CA PRO A 344 2.00 -5.27 -14.15
C PRO A 344 2.91 -6.50 -14.17
N GLY A 345 2.34 -7.67 -14.46
CA GLY A 345 3.06 -8.94 -14.45
C GLY A 345 3.09 -9.66 -13.09
N THR A 346 2.56 -9.06 -12.01
CA THR A 346 2.39 -9.78 -10.73
C THR A 346 1.49 -11.00 -10.92
N THR A 347 1.93 -12.13 -10.38
CA THR A 347 1.23 -13.41 -10.47
C THR A 347 0.38 -13.70 -9.23
N ASN A 348 -0.66 -14.51 -9.38
CA ASN A 348 -1.48 -15.01 -8.28
C ASN A 348 -0.66 -15.79 -7.25
N THR A 349 0.42 -16.47 -7.66
CA THR A 349 1.40 -17.07 -6.75
C THR A 349 2.06 -16.03 -5.86
N GLN A 350 2.47 -14.87 -6.41
CA GLN A 350 3.07 -13.79 -5.63
C GLN A 350 2.05 -13.16 -4.67
N ILE A 351 0.81 -12.96 -5.11
CA ILE A 351 -0.28 -12.45 -4.25
C ILE A 351 -0.60 -13.43 -3.12
N ARG A 352 -0.69 -14.73 -3.42
CA ARG A 352 -0.89 -15.79 -2.42
C ARG A 352 0.25 -15.80 -1.40
N ALA A 353 1.50 -15.78 -1.87
CA ALA A 353 2.67 -15.74 -1.01
C ALA A 353 2.70 -14.49 -0.12
N ALA A 354 2.31 -13.33 -0.65
CA ALA A 354 2.19 -12.10 0.13
C ALA A 354 1.12 -12.21 1.22
N LEU A 355 0.02 -12.92 1.00
CA LEU A 355 -0.98 -13.17 2.04
C LEU A 355 -0.49 -14.18 3.09
N GLU A 356 0.07 -15.30 2.64
CA GLU A 356 0.45 -16.44 3.49
C GLU A 356 1.70 -16.17 4.33
N ASN A 357 2.72 -15.48 3.79
CA ASN A 357 3.99 -15.28 4.48
C ASN A 357 3.98 -14.12 5.46
N THR A 358 2.91 -13.34 5.53
CA THR A 358 2.82 -12.14 6.38
C THR A 358 1.71 -12.22 7.42
N THR A 359 1.26 -13.42 7.73
CA THR A 359 0.27 -13.70 8.77
C THR A 359 0.81 -13.36 10.18
N ASP A 360 -0.11 -13.24 11.12
CA ASP A 360 0.18 -13.22 12.55
C ASP A 360 -0.07 -14.62 13.15
N PRO A 361 0.79 -15.11 14.06
CA PRO A 361 0.54 -16.37 14.75
C PRO A 361 -0.69 -16.26 15.67
N ILE A 362 -1.40 -17.37 15.84
CA ILE A 362 -2.53 -17.50 16.77
C ILE A 362 -2.22 -18.54 17.85
N ALA A 363 -2.67 -18.30 19.09
CA ALA A 363 -2.16 -19.01 20.26
C ALA A 363 -2.53 -20.50 20.32
N ASN A 364 -3.67 -20.91 19.75
CA ASN A 364 -4.13 -22.30 19.72
C ASN A 364 -3.94 -23.00 18.36
N GLY A 365 -3.19 -22.37 17.44
CA GLY A 365 -2.78 -22.94 16.15
C GLY A 365 -3.94 -23.44 15.27
N GLY A 366 -3.66 -24.44 14.44
CA GLY A 366 -4.64 -25.11 13.57
C GLY A 366 -4.67 -24.63 12.13
N PHE A 367 -3.92 -23.58 11.79
CA PHE A 367 -3.72 -23.10 10.41
C PHE A 367 -2.23 -23.12 10.08
N LYS A 368 -1.90 -23.36 8.82
CA LYS A 368 -0.53 -23.51 8.34
C LYS A 368 0.31 -22.27 8.63
N ASN A 369 -0.21 -21.09 8.28
CA ASN A 369 0.54 -19.85 8.38
C ASN A 369 0.08 -18.93 9.52
N GLY A 370 -1.16 -19.06 10.01
CA GLY A 370 -1.72 -18.19 11.05
C GLY A 370 -2.83 -17.27 10.52
N ARG A 371 -3.18 -16.22 11.26
CA ARG A 371 -4.24 -15.26 10.87
C ARG A 371 -3.70 -14.24 9.88
N ILE A 372 -4.47 -13.92 8.83
CA ILE A 372 -4.11 -12.87 7.87
C ILE A 372 -3.87 -11.51 8.56
N ASN A 373 -2.93 -10.75 7.99
CA ASN A 373 -2.63 -9.38 8.37
C ASN A 373 -2.51 -8.53 7.10
N ALA A 374 -3.53 -7.73 6.82
CA ALA A 374 -3.66 -6.93 5.62
C ALA A 374 -2.54 -5.91 5.47
N PHE A 375 -2.10 -5.29 6.58
CA PHE A 375 -1.05 -4.29 6.57
C PHE A 375 0.30 -4.89 6.18
N LYS A 376 0.73 -5.96 6.86
CA LYS A 376 1.99 -6.64 6.52
C LYS A 376 1.96 -7.20 5.09
N ALA A 377 0.82 -7.76 4.67
CA ALA A 377 0.65 -8.26 3.31
C ALA A 377 0.79 -7.13 2.28
N CYS A 378 0.13 -5.99 2.50
CA CYS A 378 0.26 -4.82 1.63
C CYS A 378 1.69 -4.25 1.64
N GLN A 379 2.36 -4.18 2.79
CA GLN A 379 3.75 -3.74 2.88
C GLN A 379 4.70 -4.65 2.11
N SER A 380 4.47 -5.97 2.11
CA SER A 380 5.35 -6.92 1.38
C SER A 380 5.34 -6.73 -0.14
N LEU A 381 4.28 -6.10 -0.68
CA LEU A 381 4.15 -5.75 -2.09
C LEU A 381 4.35 -4.24 -2.34
N ASP A 382 4.57 -3.43 -1.31
CA ASP A 382 4.93 -2.01 -1.45
C ASP A 382 6.41 -1.96 -1.87
N PRO A 383 6.75 -1.49 -3.09
CA PRO A 383 8.14 -1.41 -3.53
C PRO A 383 8.98 -0.41 -2.71
N GLY A 384 8.39 0.29 -1.74
CA GLY A 384 9.06 1.26 -0.87
C GLY A 384 9.34 2.56 -1.61
N SER A 385 9.52 3.68 -0.91
CA SER A 385 9.89 4.96 -1.53
C SER A 385 11.36 4.95 -1.97
N ALA A 386 11.63 5.25 -3.24
CA ALA A 386 12.99 5.47 -3.70
C ALA A 386 13.37 6.95 -3.53
N ASP A 387 14.33 7.23 -2.65
CA ASP A 387 14.93 8.55 -2.55
C ASP A 387 15.81 8.81 -3.79
N ILE A 388 15.46 9.85 -4.56
CA ILE A 388 16.37 10.47 -5.51
C ILE A 388 17.56 11.00 -4.71
N SER A 389 18.78 10.59 -5.07
CA SER A 389 19.98 11.30 -4.64
C SER A 389 20.10 12.61 -5.42
N ASN A 390 20.82 13.58 -4.85
CA ASN A 390 20.99 14.92 -5.41
C ASN A 390 21.21 14.93 -6.94
N ALA A 391 20.75 15.99 -7.62
CA ALA A 391 21.00 16.19 -9.05
C ALA A 391 22.49 15.94 -9.37
N THR A 392 22.76 15.07 -10.34
CA THR A 392 24.13 14.60 -10.65
C THR A 392 24.74 15.35 -11.82
N ALA A 393 23.93 15.96 -12.70
CA ALA A 393 24.38 16.81 -13.79
C ALA A 393 23.30 17.82 -14.22
N VAL A 394 23.74 19.00 -14.66
CA VAL A 394 22.89 20.07 -15.20
C VAL A 394 23.49 20.55 -16.51
N ALA A 395 22.69 20.63 -17.58
CA ALA A 395 23.11 21.16 -18.87
C ALA A 395 22.13 22.24 -19.37
N LEU A 396 22.68 23.37 -19.83
CA LEU A 396 21.91 24.41 -20.50
C LEU A 396 21.63 23.98 -21.95
N TRP A 397 20.37 24.05 -22.35
CA TRP A 397 19.97 23.75 -23.72
C TRP A 397 19.41 25.00 -24.40
N THR A 398 19.98 25.35 -25.55
CA THR A 398 19.43 26.32 -26.49
C THR A 398 19.21 25.62 -27.83
N GLY A 399 18.11 25.91 -28.52
CA GLY A 399 17.87 25.32 -29.82
C GLY A 399 16.85 26.09 -30.67
N SER A 400 17.11 26.11 -31.99
CA SER A 400 16.06 25.99 -33.02
C SER A 400 15.99 24.56 -33.61
N GLY A 401 16.83 23.65 -33.12
CA GLY A 401 16.92 22.24 -33.49
C GLY A 401 17.99 21.60 -32.58
N ILE A 402 17.75 20.39 -32.12
CA ILE A 402 18.52 19.77 -31.01
C ILE A 402 19.89 19.30 -31.49
N SER A 403 20.97 20.00 -31.11
CA SER A 403 22.32 19.43 -31.05
C SER A 403 23.25 20.32 -30.19
N GLY A 404 23.55 19.90 -28.95
CA GLY A 404 24.50 20.59 -28.06
C GLY A 404 24.87 19.74 -26.85
N GLY A 405 26.16 19.71 -26.49
CA GLY A 405 26.80 18.77 -25.55
C GLY A 405 27.07 19.30 -24.12
N ALA A 406 27.69 18.44 -23.30
CA ALA A 406 27.53 18.33 -21.84
C ALA A 406 28.60 19.03 -20.95
N THR A 407 29.05 20.24 -21.27
CA THR A 407 30.05 20.92 -20.41
C THR A 407 29.69 22.38 -20.15
N ASP A 408 29.10 22.65 -18.98
CA ASP A 408 29.29 23.86 -18.18
C ASP A 408 28.96 23.58 -16.69
N LEU A 409 29.78 24.16 -15.80
CA LEU A 409 29.89 23.99 -14.34
C LEU A 409 28.64 24.49 -13.56
N GLY A 410 28.37 24.25 -12.26
CA GLY A 410 29.03 23.58 -11.14
C GLY A 410 28.04 23.55 -9.94
N ALA A 411 28.22 22.61 -9.02
CA ALA A 411 27.25 22.29 -7.95
C ALA A 411 27.31 23.24 -6.74
N THR A 412 26.14 23.59 -6.21
CA THR A 412 25.92 23.73 -4.75
C THR A 412 24.53 23.23 -4.35
N ASP A 413 24.51 22.57 -3.20
CA ASP A 413 23.43 21.78 -2.62
C ASP A 413 22.34 22.65 -1.98
N VAL A 414 21.05 22.39 -2.29
CA VAL A 414 19.90 22.23 -1.35
C VAL A 414 18.59 22.11 -2.13
N ASN A 415 18.11 20.89 -2.41
CA ASN A 415 16.72 20.55 -2.82
C ASN A 415 16.03 21.35 -3.96
N PHE A 416 16.72 22.27 -4.62
CA PHE A 416 16.24 23.15 -5.68
C PHE A 416 17.44 23.58 -6.53
N VAL A 417 17.48 23.18 -7.79
CA VAL A 417 18.49 23.66 -8.75
C VAL A 417 18.05 25.04 -9.22
N ALA A 418 18.70 26.11 -8.77
CA ALA A 418 18.48 27.45 -9.32
C ALA A 418 19.28 27.64 -10.61
N VAL A 419 18.58 27.80 -11.73
CA VAL A 419 19.15 28.06 -13.05
C VAL A 419 18.77 29.49 -13.45
N THR A 420 19.73 30.39 -13.35
CA THR A 420 19.61 31.75 -13.87
C THR A 420 20.18 31.79 -15.27
N THR A 421 19.33 32.01 -16.28
CA THR A 421 19.78 32.21 -17.66
C THR A 421 19.74 33.70 -18.00
N SER A 422 20.91 34.31 -18.20
CA SER A 422 21.03 35.66 -18.74
C SER A 422 21.39 35.61 -20.23
N GLN A 423 20.37 35.49 -21.10
CA GLN A 423 20.57 35.76 -22.53
C GLN A 423 19.58 36.80 -23.06
N SER A 424 20.11 37.68 -23.90
CA SER A 424 19.51 38.94 -24.36
C SER A 424 19.00 38.90 -25.81
N THR A 425 18.88 37.71 -26.43
CA THR A 425 18.44 37.59 -27.83
C THR A 425 16.98 37.15 -27.95
N LEU A 426 16.22 37.95 -28.72
CA LEU A 426 14.78 37.85 -28.94
C LEU A 426 14.32 36.45 -29.38
N GLY A 427 13.31 35.91 -28.70
CA GLY A 427 12.48 34.79 -29.20
C GLY A 427 13.03 33.38 -29.01
N GLN A 428 14.21 33.20 -28.41
CA GLN A 428 14.76 31.87 -28.18
C GLN A 428 14.29 31.22 -26.88
N LEU A 429 14.08 29.91 -27.00
CA LEU A 429 13.53 29.01 -26.00
C LEU A 429 14.66 28.61 -25.05
N GLY A 430 14.64 29.12 -23.82
CA GLY A 430 15.56 28.69 -22.77
C GLY A 430 15.04 27.45 -22.05
N GLY A 431 15.89 26.46 -21.84
CA GLY A 431 15.57 25.28 -21.05
C GLY A 431 16.79 24.67 -20.36
N VAL A 432 16.52 23.86 -19.35
CA VAL A 432 17.54 23.10 -18.62
C VAL A 432 17.23 21.62 -18.71
N VAL A 433 18.27 20.81 -18.85
CA VAL A 433 18.21 19.36 -18.61
C VAL A 433 18.90 19.06 -17.29
N VAL A 434 18.21 18.32 -16.43
CA VAL A 434 18.74 17.89 -15.14
C VAL A 434 18.67 16.37 -15.07
N ASP A 435 19.80 15.76 -14.71
CA ASP A 435 19.91 14.33 -14.43
C ASP A 435 19.78 14.10 -12.92
N PHE A 436 18.90 13.17 -12.56
CA PHE A 436 18.68 12.70 -11.20
C PHE A 436 19.15 11.26 -11.11
N ALA A 437 20.06 10.99 -10.19
CA ALA A 437 20.40 9.63 -9.85
C ALA A 437 19.47 9.13 -8.73
N PHE A 438 19.14 7.86 -8.78
CA PHE A 438 18.54 7.18 -7.65
C PHE A 438 19.62 6.46 -6.85
N THR A 439 19.52 6.53 -5.52
CA THR A 439 20.44 5.79 -4.64
C THR A 439 20.33 4.28 -4.84
N VAL A 440 19.15 3.81 -5.24
CA VAL A 440 18.86 2.45 -5.72
C VAL A 440 18.00 2.60 -6.96
N SER A 441 18.34 1.94 -8.07
CA SER A 441 17.53 1.98 -9.29
C SER A 441 16.09 1.55 -8.97
N PRO A 442 15.10 2.45 -9.03
CA PRO A 442 13.76 2.08 -8.65
C PRO A 442 13.18 1.22 -9.75
N THR A 443 12.76 0.02 -9.39
CA THR A 443 11.87 -0.75 -10.23
C THR A 443 10.45 -0.25 -9.96
N ASN A 444 9.73 0.12 -11.01
CA ASN A 444 8.29 0.39 -10.95
C ASN A 444 7.84 1.66 -10.19
N LEU A 445 8.48 2.79 -10.49
CA LEU A 445 7.95 4.11 -10.10
C LEU A 445 6.54 4.32 -10.68
N ARG A 446 5.55 4.47 -9.78
CA ARG A 446 4.13 4.67 -10.13
C ARG A 446 3.77 6.14 -10.32
N GLU A 447 4.21 6.98 -9.39
CA GLU A 447 4.01 8.42 -9.40
C GLU A 447 5.32 9.12 -8.99
N ALA A 448 5.49 10.37 -9.39
CA ALA A 448 6.46 11.25 -8.75
C ALA A 448 5.86 12.66 -8.71
N ASN A 449 6.16 13.40 -7.65
CA ASN A 449 5.80 14.80 -7.56
C ASN A 449 7.03 15.63 -7.93
N ALA A 450 7.02 16.19 -9.14
CA ALA A 450 7.96 17.24 -9.48
C ALA A 450 7.44 18.57 -8.92
N TYR A 451 8.31 19.35 -8.27
CA TYR A 451 8.02 20.72 -7.84
C TYR A 451 8.85 21.68 -8.68
N ILE A 452 8.18 22.52 -9.47
CA ILE A 452 8.84 23.51 -10.31
C ILE A 452 8.45 24.89 -9.80
N GLU A 453 9.44 25.73 -9.52
CA GLU A 453 9.27 27.17 -9.31
C GLU A 453 9.87 27.87 -10.54
N ALA A 454 9.10 28.72 -11.22
CA ALA A 454 9.55 29.40 -12.42
C ALA A 454 9.17 30.88 -12.34
N ASN A 455 10.15 31.76 -12.52
CA ASN A 455 9.93 33.19 -12.73
C ASN A 455 10.10 33.48 -14.22
N ALA A 456 8.99 33.81 -14.88
CA ALA A 456 9.00 34.16 -16.30
C ALA A 456 8.04 35.32 -16.55
N PRO A 457 8.24 36.09 -17.63
CA PRO A 457 7.31 37.14 -18.03
C PRO A 457 5.83 36.75 -18.02
N ALA A 458 4.96 37.70 -17.68
CA ALA A 458 3.51 37.49 -17.74
C ALA A 458 3.08 36.99 -19.14
N GLY A 459 2.32 35.88 -19.14
CA GLY A 459 1.87 35.19 -20.34
C GLY A 459 2.77 34.02 -20.79
N SER A 460 3.81 33.66 -20.02
CA SER A 460 4.66 32.51 -20.33
C SER A 460 4.05 31.17 -19.91
N THR A 461 4.29 30.12 -20.70
CA THR A 461 3.91 28.73 -20.40
C THR A 461 5.13 27.88 -20.14
N GLY A 462 5.17 27.22 -18.99
CA GLY A 462 6.20 26.25 -18.61
C GLY A 462 5.87 24.86 -19.15
N GLN A 463 6.89 24.07 -19.45
CA GLN A 463 6.78 22.72 -19.99
C GLN A 463 7.79 21.81 -19.31
N LEU A 464 7.33 20.65 -18.85
CA LEU A 464 8.16 19.56 -18.33
C LEU A 464 8.24 18.43 -19.34
N TYR A 465 9.45 17.96 -19.60
CA TYR A 465 9.79 16.83 -20.46
C TYR A 465 10.53 15.77 -19.66
N LEU A 466 10.39 14.50 -20.05
CA LEU A 466 11.22 13.40 -19.57
C LEU A 466 11.91 12.70 -20.73
N TRP A 467 13.14 12.24 -20.51
CA TRP A 467 13.85 11.41 -21.47
C TRP A 467 13.28 10.00 -21.48
N ASP A 468 12.74 9.59 -22.61
CA ASP A 468 12.27 8.24 -22.85
C ASP A 468 13.43 7.39 -23.37
N TYR A 469 13.97 6.52 -22.52
CA TYR A 469 15.09 5.65 -22.85
C TYR A 469 14.72 4.56 -23.87
N VAL A 470 13.43 4.29 -24.10
CA VAL A 470 12.99 3.36 -25.14
C VAL A 470 13.00 4.02 -26.52
N SER A 471 12.47 5.24 -26.62
CA SER A 471 12.44 5.97 -27.92
C SER A 471 13.64 6.88 -28.16
N ASN A 472 14.51 7.03 -27.15
CA ASN A 472 15.70 7.88 -27.13
C ASN A 472 15.41 9.35 -27.44
N LYS A 473 14.31 9.89 -26.88
CA LYS A 473 13.82 11.27 -27.13
C LYS A 473 13.19 11.87 -25.88
N PHE A 474 13.15 13.21 -25.80
CA PHE A 474 12.34 13.91 -24.81
C PHE A 474 10.86 13.87 -25.18
N VAL A 475 10.02 13.46 -24.22
CA VAL A 475 8.56 13.43 -24.33
C VAL A 475 7.97 14.49 -23.41
N LEU A 476 7.07 15.32 -23.94
CA LEU A 476 6.34 16.32 -23.16
C LEU A 476 5.41 15.60 -22.16
N ILE A 477 5.58 15.89 -20.87
CA ILE A 477 4.73 15.35 -19.81
C ILE A 477 3.60 16.30 -19.46
N LYS A 478 3.93 17.58 -19.24
CA LYS A 478 2.94 18.56 -18.77
C LYS A 478 3.33 19.97 -19.18
N ALA A 479 2.34 20.75 -19.61
CA ALA A 479 2.43 22.21 -19.69
C ALA A 479 1.72 22.85 -18.47
N PHE A 480 2.27 23.93 -17.95
CA PHE A 480 1.77 24.63 -16.77
C PHE A 480 1.94 26.16 -16.90
N ALA A 481 1.07 26.92 -16.26
CA ALA A 481 1.16 28.38 -16.26
C ALA A 481 2.30 28.88 -15.35
N VAL A 482 3.09 29.85 -15.83
CA VAL A 482 4.16 30.50 -15.06
C VAL A 482 3.66 31.85 -14.53
N GLN A 483 3.99 32.19 -13.27
CA GLN A 483 3.66 33.49 -12.70
C GLN A 483 4.80 34.49 -12.90
N ALA A 484 4.43 35.76 -13.12
CA ALA A 484 5.39 36.85 -13.34
C ALA A 484 6.08 37.34 -12.06
N THR A 485 5.49 37.07 -10.90
CA THR A 485 5.99 37.46 -9.58
C THR A 485 5.50 36.47 -8.53
N GLY A 486 6.41 35.91 -7.73
CA GLY A 486 6.09 35.00 -6.62
C GLY A 486 6.50 33.54 -6.86
N VAL A 487 6.55 32.75 -5.79
CA VAL A 487 6.88 31.32 -5.84
C VAL A 487 5.60 30.53 -6.06
N LYS A 488 5.36 30.06 -7.29
CA LYS A 488 4.33 29.04 -7.54
C LYS A 488 5.00 27.67 -7.58
N ARG A 489 4.62 26.79 -6.66
CA ARG A 489 4.99 25.37 -6.66
C ARG A 489 3.93 24.59 -7.42
N GLU A 490 4.26 24.17 -8.64
CA GLU A 490 3.38 23.27 -9.38
C GLU A 490 3.67 21.82 -8.97
N LYS A 491 2.66 21.09 -8.48
CA LYS A 491 2.72 19.64 -8.27
C LYS A 491 2.38 18.96 -9.59
N ILE A 492 3.36 18.33 -10.23
CA ILE A 492 3.12 17.55 -11.45
C ILE A 492 3.12 16.07 -11.10
N ILE A 493 1.98 15.42 -11.35
CA ILE A 493 1.83 13.96 -11.26
C ILE A 493 2.40 13.38 -12.55
N LEU A 494 3.52 12.67 -12.44
CA LEU A 494 4.10 11.95 -13.57
C LEU A 494 3.22 10.76 -13.98
N PRO A 495 3.23 10.35 -15.26
CA PRO A 495 2.41 9.25 -15.75
C PRO A 495 2.72 7.91 -15.07
N LEU A 496 1.70 7.06 -14.97
CA LEU A 496 1.82 5.67 -14.52
C LEU A 496 2.90 4.93 -15.36
N ASN A 497 3.76 4.17 -14.67
CA ASN A 497 4.84 3.37 -15.25
C ASN A 497 6.00 4.19 -15.84
N LEU A 498 6.81 4.77 -14.95
CA LEU A 498 7.99 5.56 -15.30
C LEU A 498 9.19 4.71 -15.79
N SER A 499 9.06 3.38 -15.91
CA SER A 499 10.15 2.47 -16.27
C SER A 499 10.87 2.85 -17.57
N ARG A 500 10.14 3.35 -18.58
CA ARG A 500 10.74 3.82 -19.83
C ARG A 500 11.53 5.12 -19.69
N TYR A 501 11.34 5.86 -18.60
CA TYR A 501 12.00 7.14 -18.32
C TYR A 501 13.14 7.01 -17.31
N VAL A 502 13.42 5.79 -16.81
CA VAL A 502 14.53 5.50 -15.89
C VAL A 502 15.41 4.39 -16.46
N SER A 503 16.71 4.64 -16.57
CA SER A 503 17.67 3.63 -17.01
C SER A 503 18.98 3.76 -16.24
N GLY A 504 19.53 2.63 -15.79
CA GLY A 504 20.78 2.60 -15.01
C GLY A 504 20.74 3.46 -13.74
N GLY A 505 19.55 3.64 -13.14
CA GLY A 505 19.36 4.48 -11.97
C GLY A 505 19.31 5.98 -12.26
N ASN A 506 19.13 6.39 -13.51
CA ASN A 506 19.04 7.80 -13.90
C ASN A 506 17.67 8.17 -14.47
N LEU A 507 17.08 9.24 -13.96
CA LEU A 507 15.95 9.96 -14.55
C LEU A 507 16.46 11.28 -15.14
N ARG A 508 16.20 11.51 -16.43
CA ARG A 508 16.57 12.76 -17.11
C ARG A 508 15.33 13.59 -17.39
N ALA A 509 15.29 14.81 -16.85
CA ALA A 509 14.17 15.73 -17.00
C ALA A 509 14.60 17.00 -17.74
N GLY A 510 13.77 17.46 -18.67
CA GLY A 510 13.94 18.73 -19.38
C GLY A 510 12.86 19.73 -18.96
N ILE A 511 13.23 20.99 -18.75
CA ILE A 511 12.26 22.06 -18.44
C ILE A 511 12.47 23.20 -19.41
N ARG A 512 11.37 23.81 -19.83
CA ARG A 512 11.36 24.97 -20.72
C ARG A 512 10.25 25.93 -20.31
N ALA A 513 10.43 27.24 -20.54
CA ALA A 513 9.27 28.12 -20.72
C ALA A 513 9.23 28.75 -22.10
N ILE A 514 8.00 29.06 -22.52
CA ILE A 514 7.69 29.72 -23.78
C ILE A 514 6.97 31.02 -23.42
N GLY A 515 7.60 32.16 -23.75
CA GLY A 515 6.94 33.46 -23.64
C GLY A 515 5.89 33.66 -24.74
N PRO A 516 4.94 34.59 -24.55
CA PRO A 516 3.98 34.93 -25.61
C PRO A 516 4.71 35.61 -26.77
N ASN A 517 4.35 35.28 -28.01
CA ASN A 517 4.82 35.99 -29.20
C ASN A 517 4.51 37.48 -29.05
N ARG A 518 5.54 38.32 -28.87
CA ARG A 518 5.40 39.77 -28.93
C ARG A 518 6.13 40.28 -30.15
N SER A 519 5.55 41.27 -30.81
CA SER A 519 6.07 41.89 -32.03
C SER A 519 7.57 42.24 -31.89
N PRO A 520 8.37 42.08 -32.95
CA PRO A 520 9.79 42.44 -32.93
C PRO A 520 9.95 43.90 -32.46
N GLY A 521 10.76 44.13 -31.42
CA GLY A 521 11.17 45.48 -31.02
C GLY A 521 10.56 46.04 -29.73
N VAL A 522 9.72 45.30 -29.00
CA VAL A 522 9.21 45.76 -27.69
C VAL A 522 9.46 44.72 -26.60
N TRP A 523 10.62 44.79 -25.94
CA TRP A 523 10.81 44.13 -24.65
C TRP A 523 11.60 44.97 -23.64
N LYS A 524 10.98 45.16 -22.46
CA LYS A 524 11.56 45.64 -21.20
C LYS A 524 11.34 44.57 -20.14
N GLY A 525 12.17 43.53 -20.09
CA GLY A 525 12.13 42.68 -18.91
C GLY A 525 13.27 41.68 -18.84
N GLY A 526 13.54 41.31 -17.60
CA GLY A 526 14.75 40.66 -17.14
C GLY A 526 14.84 39.15 -17.44
N PRO A 527 15.89 38.50 -16.91
CA PRO A 527 16.23 37.10 -17.18
C PRO A 527 15.13 36.12 -16.77
N PHE A 528 15.16 34.91 -17.35
CA PHE A 528 14.35 33.78 -16.89
C PHE A 528 15.10 33.06 -15.77
N ASP A 529 14.44 32.89 -14.62
CA ASP A 529 14.95 32.11 -13.49
C ASP A 529 14.06 30.88 -13.27
N PHE A 530 14.63 29.69 -13.37
CA PHE A 530 13.96 28.43 -13.03
C PHE A 530 14.58 27.81 -11.79
N LYS A 531 13.74 27.34 -10.87
CA LYS A 531 14.13 26.39 -9.83
C LYS A 531 13.37 25.10 -9.99
N ILE A 532 14.07 23.96 -10.09
CA ILE A 532 13.43 22.65 -10.03
C ILE A 532 13.93 21.86 -8.82
N GLY A 533 12.99 21.27 -8.08
CA GLY A 533 13.26 20.31 -7.03
C GLY A 533 12.33 19.11 -7.17
N PHE A 534 12.84 17.90 -6.96
CA PHE A 534 12.00 16.73 -6.76
C PHE A 534 11.94 16.49 -5.26
N ALA A 535 10.86 16.93 -4.61
CA ALA A 535 10.77 16.85 -3.15
C ALA A 535 10.39 15.45 -2.66
N GLN A 536 9.85 14.60 -3.53
CA GLN A 536 9.54 13.21 -3.20
C GLN A 536 9.15 12.43 -4.47
N ILE A 537 9.89 11.36 -4.78
CA ILE A 537 9.38 10.30 -5.65
C ILE A 537 8.70 9.28 -4.76
N SER A 538 7.39 9.44 -4.60
CA SER A 538 6.56 8.48 -3.90
C SER A 538 6.23 7.34 -4.85
N THR A 539 6.68 6.14 -4.53
CA THR A 539 6.20 4.92 -5.21
C THR A 539 4.74 4.59 -4.91
N ARG A 540 4.11 5.34 -3.99
CA ARG A 540 2.68 5.23 -3.65
C ARG A 540 1.84 6.16 -4.51
N PRO A 541 0.65 5.72 -4.94
CA PRO A 541 -0.41 6.62 -5.39
C PRO A 541 -0.69 7.64 -4.27
N VAL A 542 -0.71 8.93 -4.59
CA VAL A 542 -1.23 9.92 -3.64
C VAL A 542 -2.76 9.89 -3.76
N ASN A 543 -3.40 9.07 -2.92
CA ASN A 543 -4.86 9.09 -2.75
C ASN A 543 -5.35 10.46 -2.26
#